data_AF-A0A4P6XIQ5-F1
#
_entry.id   AF-A0A4P6XIQ5-F1
#
_cell.length_a   1.000
_cell.length_b   1.000
_cell.length_c   1.000
_cell.angle_alpha   90.00
_cell.angle_beta   90.00
_cell.angle_gamma   90.00
#
_symmetry.space_group_name_H-M   'P 1'
#
loop_
_entity.id
_entity.type
_entity.pdbx_description
1 polymer ?
#
loop_
_entity_poly.entity_id
_entity_poly.type
_entity_poly.pdbx_seq_one_letter_code
_entity_poly.pdbx_strand_id
1 'polypeptide(L)'
;MASRTQKRIIYLALVLFLLAGLVIVENRPHREQEHSKLFTSIQDMMLPDLHAYLPTDKPQNTAKQHDQKEGTTKDSEDDIELDACTTLNPMKGFIDLRGLSNYGLEGKVQPWMAKDYDQGRNFTLGICLSPVKKSVLNTAVFRDSVNASEVGAYYIDPDTQQYVLMGQYTGKPVFKGKKLTMTYENGSYCDSIVATDGQRIRRSTILTFTCDREMLNKAHISYIASSQECAYMFEVRSHYACPTAAKADNLAAIWIFLLILMAALLVFFSGSIIIKFLKVLPPSYTSSSGK
;
A
#
# COMPACT_ATOMS: atom_id res chain seq x y z
N MET A 1 -40.54 41.44 11.76
CA MET A 1 -41.29 40.30 11.18
C MET A 1 -40.46 39.68 10.07
N ALA A 2 -39.97 38.44 10.23
CA ALA A 2 -39.41 37.70 9.09
C ALA A 2 -40.57 37.53 8.11
N SER A 3 -40.42 38.05 6.90
CA SER A 3 -41.44 37.98 5.87
C SER A 3 -41.92 36.54 5.73
N ARG A 4 -43.21 36.32 5.43
CA ARG A 4 -43.75 34.97 5.19
C ARG A 4 -42.90 34.18 4.19
N THR A 5 -42.24 34.88 3.25
CA THR A 5 -41.25 34.30 2.33
C THR A 5 -39.96 33.82 3.02
N GLN A 6 -39.42 34.56 3.99
CA GLN A 6 -38.22 34.14 4.73
C GLN A 6 -38.45 32.88 5.57
N LYS A 7 -39.61 32.79 6.24
CA LYS A 7 -39.97 31.57 6.99
C LYS A 7 -40.11 30.37 6.05
N ARG A 8 -40.72 30.56 4.89
CA ARG A 8 -40.85 29.50 3.87
C ARG A 8 -39.50 29.04 3.35
N ILE A 9 -38.56 29.95 3.10
CA ILE A 9 -37.20 29.60 2.66
C ILE A 9 -36.45 28.80 3.74
N ILE A 10 -36.57 29.18 5.02
CA ILE A 10 -35.94 28.44 6.13
C ILE A 10 -36.53 27.05 6.28
N TYR A 11 -37.85 26.89 6.18
CA TYR A 11 -38.49 25.56 6.21
C TYR A 11 -38.10 24.73 5.00
N LEU A 12 -38.04 25.32 3.80
CA LEU A 12 -37.58 24.61 2.59
C LEU A 12 -36.14 24.15 2.73
N ALA A 13 -35.25 24.99 3.28
CA ALA A 13 -33.85 24.64 3.52
C ALA A 13 -33.72 23.51 4.57
N LEU A 14 -34.50 23.55 5.66
CA LEU A 14 -34.51 22.48 6.66
C LEU A 14 -35.05 21.16 6.11
N VAL A 15 -36.11 21.21 5.28
CA VAL A 15 -36.67 20.02 4.63
C VAL A 15 -35.70 19.46 3.59
N LEU A 16 -35.07 20.30 2.77
CA LEU A 16 -34.02 19.87 1.83
C LEU A 16 -32.82 19.27 2.56
N PHE A 17 -32.45 19.80 3.73
CA PHE A 17 -31.34 19.27 4.52
C PHE A 17 -31.70 17.94 5.19
N LEU A 18 -32.93 17.78 5.69
CA LEU A 18 -33.42 16.50 6.21
C LEU A 18 -33.54 15.45 5.09
N LEU A 19 -34.01 15.84 3.91
CA LEU A 19 -34.10 14.94 2.76
C LEU A 19 -32.71 14.57 2.24
N ALA A 20 -31.77 15.52 2.15
CA ALA A 20 -30.38 15.22 1.80
C ALA A 20 -29.71 14.34 2.85
N GLY A 21 -29.95 14.59 4.14
CA GLY A 21 -29.48 13.74 5.24
C GLY A 21 -30.03 12.32 5.17
N LEU A 22 -31.33 12.17 4.89
CA LEU A 22 -31.95 10.85 4.70
C LEU A 22 -31.42 10.14 3.46
N VAL A 23 -31.26 10.83 2.33
CA VAL A 23 -30.66 10.26 1.10
C VAL A 23 -29.21 9.85 1.32
N ILE A 24 -28.43 10.58 2.13
CA ILE A 24 -27.04 10.22 2.47
C ILE A 24 -26.99 9.05 3.47
N VAL A 25 -27.96 8.93 4.37
CA VAL A 25 -28.11 7.77 5.27
C VAL A 25 -28.53 6.52 4.48
N GLU A 26 -29.44 6.66 3.51
CA GLU A 26 -29.88 5.59 2.61
C GLU A 26 -28.76 5.16 1.65
N ASN A 27 -27.96 6.11 1.15
CA ASN A 27 -26.78 5.85 0.33
C ASN A 27 -25.53 5.48 1.15
N ARG A 28 -25.65 5.25 2.48
CA ARG A 28 -24.60 4.49 3.14
C ARG A 28 -24.62 3.09 2.53
N PRO A 29 -23.51 2.60 1.97
CA PRO A 29 -23.42 1.19 1.66
C PRO A 29 -23.55 0.45 3.00
N HIS A 30 -24.69 -0.21 3.20
CA HIS A 30 -24.78 -1.28 4.17
C HIS A 30 -23.79 -2.34 3.72
N ARG A 31 -22.56 -2.27 4.26
CA ARG A 31 -21.66 -3.42 4.26
C ARG A 31 -22.30 -4.41 5.22
N GLU A 32 -23.26 -5.17 4.68
CA GLU A 32 -23.80 -6.34 5.34
C GLU A 32 -22.60 -7.20 5.73
N GLN A 33 -22.52 -7.49 7.02
CA GLN A 33 -21.51 -8.37 7.56
C GLN A 33 -21.77 -9.76 6.97
N GLU A 34 -20.97 -10.11 5.96
CA GLU A 34 -21.00 -11.35 5.18
C GLU A 34 -20.60 -12.56 6.05
N HIS A 35 -21.38 -12.84 7.08
CA HIS A 35 -21.26 -14.03 7.92
C HIS A 35 -22.19 -15.16 7.47
N SER A 36 -23.06 -14.92 6.49
CA SER A 36 -24.06 -15.90 6.01
C SER A 36 -23.65 -16.70 4.77
N LYS A 37 -22.63 -16.27 3.99
CA LYS A 37 -22.22 -16.98 2.76
C LYS A 37 -21.24 -18.14 2.98
N LEU A 38 -20.73 -18.33 4.20
CA LEU A 38 -19.82 -19.43 4.52
C LEU A 38 -20.53 -20.81 4.49
N PHE A 39 -21.86 -20.85 4.56
CA PHE A 39 -22.63 -22.11 4.57
C PHE A 39 -23.18 -22.54 3.21
N THR A 40 -23.17 -21.69 2.18
CA THR A 40 -23.69 -22.05 0.85
C THR A 40 -22.61 -22.59 -0.09
N SER A 41 -21.32 -22.31 0.18
CA SER A 41 -20.21 -22.73 -0.69
C SER A 41 -19.76 -24.18 -0.54
N ILE A 42 -20.30 -24.94 0.42
CA ILE A 42 -19.94 -26.37 0.60
C ILE A 42 -20.64 -27.27 -0.44
N GLN A 43 -21.72 -26.78 -1.08
CA GLN A 43 -22.49 -27.60 -2.03
C GLN A 43 -21.88 -27.67 -3.44
N ASP A 44 -20.94 -26.80 -3.79
CA ASP A 44 -20.26 -26.80 -5.11
C ASP A 44 -18.94 -27.62 -5.12
N MET A 45 -18.69 -28.44 -4.09
CA MET A 45 -17.49 -29.27 -3.98
C MET A 45 -17.64 -30.68 -4.60
N MET A 46 -18.63 -30.90 -5.48
CA MET A 46 -18.83 -32.18 -6.18
C MET A 46 -19.01 -32.01 -7.69
N LEU A 47 -17.97 -31.56 -8.38
CA LEU A 47 -17.83 -31.65 -9.83
C LEU A 47 -16.35 -31.47 -10.19
N PRO A 48 -15.67 -32.49 -10.75
CA PRO A 48 -14.35 -32.30 -11.33
C PRO A 48 -14.51 -32.07 -12.82
N ASP A 49 -13.94 -31.00 -13.37
CA ASP A 49 -13.56 -31.02 -14.78
C ASP A 49 -12.23 -30.36 -15.08
N LEU A 50 -11.54 -31.09 -15.94
CA LEU A 50 -10.18 -31.08 -16.44
C LEU A 50 -10.13 -30.17 -17.69
N HIS A 51 -9.12 -29.30 -17.84
CA HIS A 51 -8.27 -29.13 -19.04
C HIS A 51 -7.54 -27.77 -19.18
N ALA A 52 -6.28 -27.90 -19.65
CA ALA A 52 -5.46 -27.04 -20.54
C ALA A 52 -4.98 -25.66 -20.02
N TYR A 53 -3.68 -25.34 -19.85
CA TYR A 53 -2.43 -25.47 -20.65
C TYR A 53 -2.16 -24.29 -21.62
N LEU A 54 -1.25 -23.41 -21.16
CA LEU A 54 -0.23 -22.57 -21.85
C LEU A 54 -0.48 -21.11 -22.33
N PRO A 55 0.61 -20.28 -22.33
CA PRO A 55 0.61 -18.81 -22.44
C PRO A 55 1.18 -18.26 -23.78
N THR A 56 1.05 -16.95 -24.01
CA THR A 56 1.76 -16.22 -25.09
C THR A 56 2.29 -14.84 -24.67
N ASP A 57 3.49 -14.53 -25.15
CA ASP A 57 4.39 -13.39 -24.89
C ASP A 57 4.09 -12.08 -25.70
N LYS A 58 4.30 -10.91 -25.03
CA LYS A 58 4.94 -9.60 -25.42
C LYS A 58 4.62 -8.83 -26.76
N PRO A 59 5.11 -7.58 -26.99
CA PRO A 59 5.18 -6.34 -26.16
C PRO A 59 4.86 -5.01 -26.96
N GLN A 60 4.59 -3.85 -26.32
CA GLN A 60 5.08 -2.53 -26.81
C GLN A 60 4.90 -1.32 -25.86
N ASN A 61 5.88 -0.41 -25.94
CA ASN A 61 6.11 0.85 -25.24
C ASN A 61 4.99 1.90 -25.41
N THR A 62 4.87 2.88 -24.49
CA THR A 62 4.99 4.35 -24.75
C THR A 62 4.99 5.14 -23.43
N ALA A 63 5.83 6.16 -23.33
CA ALA A 63 5.87 7.15 -22.26
C ALA A 63 4.70 8.16 -22.33
N LYS A 64 4.19 8.64 -21.17
CA LYS A 64 3.80 10.04 -20.91
C LYS A 64 3.30 10.26 -19.47
N GLN A 65 3.37 11.54 -19.09
CA GLN A 65 3.29 12.14 -17.77
C GLN A 65 1.88 12.70 -17.48
N HIS A 66 1.59 12.93 -16.18
CA HIS A 66 0.61 13.84 -15.54
C HIS A 66 -0.77 13.32 -15.04
N ASP A 67 -1.02 13.70 -13.79
CA ASP A 67 -2.25 14.03 -13.04
C ASP A 67 -3.40 13.04 -12.75
N GLN A 68 -3.58 12.84 -11.44
CA GLN A 68 -4.77 12.73 -10.60
C GLN A 68 -6.17 12.82 -11.26
N LYS A 69 -6.98 11.76 -11.15
CA LYS A 69 -8.38 11.79 -10.66
C LYS A 69 -9.04 10.39 -10.57
N GLU A 70 -9.36 10.02 -9.32
CA GLU A 70 -10.63 9.50 -8.79
C GLU A 70 -11.56 8.62 -9.66
N GLY A 71 -11.66 7.34 -9.27
CA GLY A 71 -12.91 6.67 -8.88
C GLY A 71 -13.90 6.22 -9.96
N THR A 72 -13.96 4.91 -10.24
CA THR A 72 -15.20 4.14 -10.47
C THR A 72 -14.92 2.65 -10.28
N THR A 73 -15.56 2.03 -9.29
CA THR A 73 -15.61 0.57 -9.09
C THR A 73 -16.70 -0.02 -9.98
N LYS A 74 -16.34 -1.04 -10.78
CA LYS A 74 -17.27 -2.04 -11.32
C LYS A 74 -16.76 -3.39 -10.83
N ASP A 75 -17.62 -4.14 -10.17
CA ASP A 75 -17.34 -5.51 -9.75
C ASP A 75 -17.17 -6.41 -10.98
N SER A 76 -15.92 -6.66 -11.33
CA SER A 76 -15.43 -7.90 -11.94
C SER A 76 -14.39 -8.48 -10.99
N GLU A 77 -14.07 -9.77 -11.10
CA GLU A 77 -12.91 -10.37 -10.42
C GLU A 77 -11.63 -9.67 -10.90
N ASP A 78 -11.38 -8.50 -10.35
CA ASP A 78 -10.34 -7.58 -10.74
C ASP A 78 -9.12 -7.92 -9.90
N ASP A 79 -8.10 -8.45 -10.56
CA ASP A 79 -6.73 -8.41 -10.06
C ASP A 79 -6.44 -6.96 -9.61
N ILE A 80 -6.55 -6.70 -8.30
CA ILE A 80 -6.21 -5.40 -7.73
C ILE A 80 -4.74 -5.16 -8.10
N GLU A 81 -4.49 -4.27 -9.06
CA GLU A 81 -3.14 -3.90 -9.45
C GLU A 81 -2.50 -3.14 -8.28
N LEU A 82 -1.76 -3.89 -7.46
CA LEU A 82 -1.11 -3.36 -6.27
C LEU A 82 0.14 -2.56 -6.66
N ASP A 83 0.36 -1.46 -5.95
CA ASP A 83 1.59 -0.67 -6.04
C ASP A 83 2.83 -1.56 -5.85
N ALA A 84 3.91 -1.22 -6.55
CA ALA A 84 5.20 -1.86 -6.32
C ALA A 84 5.60 -1.78 -4.83
N CYS A 85 6.16 -2.88 -4.33
CA CYS A 85 6.59 -3.11 -2.96
C CYS A 85 5.45 -3.27 -1.94
N THR A 86 4.24 -3.58 -2.42
CA THR A 86 3.08 -3.81 -1.56
C THR A 86 2.42 -5.14 -1.89
N THR A 87 1.73 -5.73 -0.92
CA THR A 87 0.98 -6.97 -1.13
C THR A 87 -0.18 -7.11 -0.15
N LEU A 88 -1.12 -7.99 -0.48
CA LEU A 88 -2.20 -8.38 0.42
C LEU A 88 -1.88 -9.75 1.01
N ASN A 89 -1.99 -9.84 2.34
CA ASN A 89 -1.86 -11.11 3.03
C ASN A 89 -3.14 -11.93 2.86
N PRO A 90 -3.06 -13.21 2.43
CA PRO A 90 -4.22 -14.09 2.27
C PRO A 90 -5.13 -14.20 3.50
N MET A 91 -4.57 -14.03 4.71
CA MET A 91 -5.33 -14.18 5.94
C MET A 91 -5.67 -12.86 6.62
N LYS A 92 -4.80 -11.84 6.53
CA LYS A 92 -4.88 -10.63 7.36
C LYS A 92 -4.11 -9.45 6.77
N GLY A 93 -4.79 -8.51 6.13
CA GLY A 93 -4.34 -7.12 5.97
C GLY A 93 -3.37 -6.83 4.84
N PHE A 94 -3.15 -5.54 4.62
CA PHE A 94 -2.22 -4.99 3.63
C PHE A 94 -0.81 -4.92 4.22
N ILE A 95 0.20 -5.18 3.41
CA ILE A 95 1.61 -5.09 3.80
C ILE A 95 2.30 -4.10 2.87
N ASP A 96 2.97 -3.12 3.47
CA ASP A 96 3.72 -2.09 2.77
C ASP A 96 5.21 -2.22 3.11
N LEU A 97 5.99 -2.74 2.16
CA LEU A 97 7.44 -2.88 2.31
C LEU A 97 8.19 -1.63 1.84
N ARG A 98 7.53 -0.55 1.38
CA ARG A 98 8.21 0.66 0.88
C ARG A 98 9.07 1.32 1.96
N GLY A 99 8.73 1.16 3.23
CA GLY A 99 9.57 1.62 4.35
C GLY A 99 10.92 0.90 4.48
N LEU A 100 11.09 -0.24 3.81
CA LEU A 100 12.36 -0.95 3.68
C LEU A 100 13.16 -0.56 2.44
N SER A 101 12.56 0.21 1.54
CA SER A 101 13.23 0.67 0.34
C SER A 101 14.42 1.56 0.72
N ASN A 102 15.49 1.49 -0.08
CA ASN A 102 16.79 2.08 0.24
C ASN A 102 16.83 3.62 0.18
N TYR A 103 15.71 4.33 0.23
CA TYR A 103 15.70 5.79 0.23
C TYR A 103 16.15 6.33 1.59
N GLY A 104 17.41 6.78 1.66
CA GLY A 104 17.90 7.56 2.79
C GLY A 104 17.28 8.96 2.84
N LEU A 105 17.38 9.60 4.00
CA LEU A 105 16.83 10.93 4.36
C LEU A 105 17.17 12.10 3.42
N GLU A 106 17.95 11.89 2.37
CA GLU A 106 18.39 12.93 1.41
C GLU A 106 18.43 12.42 -0.04
N GLY A 107 17.67 11.37 -0.38
CA GLY A 107 17.75 10.73 -1.71
C GLY A 107 19.05 9.94 -1.96
N LYS A 108 19.85 9.73 -0.91
CA LYS A 108 21.01 8.84 -0.92
C LYS A 108 20.55 7.39 -0.75
N VAL A 109 20.96 6.52 -1.66
CA VAL A 109 20.69 5.07 -1.56
C VAL A 109 21.44 4.51 -0.35
N GLN A 110 20.71 4.04 0.66
CA GLN A 110 21.25 3.34 1.82
C GLN A 110 21.00 1.83 1.62
N PRO A 111 21.99 1.07 1.11
CA PRO A 111 21.81 -0.35 0.89
C PRO A 111 21.78 -1.11 2.21
N TRP A 112 21.18 -2.30 2.18
CA TRP A 112 21.26 -3.25 3.28
C TRP A 112 22.49 -4.13 3.14
N MET A 113 23.15 -4.40 4.26
CA MET A 113 24.36 -5.21 4.30
C MET A 113 24.10 -6.47 5.12
N ALA A 114 24.55 -7.60 4.61
CA ALA A 114 24.56 -8.87 5.33
C ALA A 114 25.94 -9.51 5.15
N LYS A 115 26.44 -10.16 6.19
CA LYS A 115 27.76 -10.80 6.16
C LYS A 115 27.61 -12.31 6.24
N ASP A 116 28.33 -13.01 5.38
CA ASP A 116 28.61 -14.43 5.56
C ASP A 116 29.80 -14.56 6.51
N TYR A 117 29.59 -15.15 7.68
CA TYR A 117 30.69 -15.38 8.63
C TYR A 117 31.56 -16.57 8.21
N ASP A 118 31.01 -17.52 7.45
CA ASP A 118 31.70 -18.74 7.07
C ASP A 118 32.60 -18.50 5.86
N GLN A 119 32.06 -17.84 4.82
CA GLN A 119 32.80 -17.54 3.58
C GLN A 119 33.46 -16.15 3.56
N GLY A 120 33.23 -15.31 4.58
CA GLY A 120 33.80 -13.96 4.65
C GLY A 120 33.28 -12.97 3.60
N ARG A 121 32.20 -13.32 2.87
CA ARG A 121 31.60 -12.49 1.82
C ARG A 121 30.72 -11.40 2.43
N ASN A 122 30.82 -10.19 1.86
CA ASN A 122 29.97 -9.06 2.23
C ASN A 122 28.88 -8.88 1.15
N PHE A 123 27.64 -9.16 1.51
CA PHE A 123 26.48 -9.00 0.64
C PHE A 123 25.89 -7.61 0.77
N THR A 124 25.55 -7.02 -0.36
CA THR A 124 24.86 -5.73 -0.46
C THR A 124 23.54 -5.96 -1.19
N LEU A 125 22.42 -5.61 -0.54
CA LEU A 125 21.08 -5.87 -1.02
C LEU A 125 20.23 -4.61 -1.02
N GLY A 126 19.29 -4.53 -1.95
CA GLY A 126 18.19 -3.58 -1.93
C GLY A 126 16.84 -4.27 -1.81
N ILE A 127 15.88 -3.55 -1.24
CA ILE A 127 14.49 -4.02 -1.13
C ILE A 127 13.64 -3.13 -2.05
N CYS A 128 13.02 -3.75 -3.05
CA CYS A 128 12.17 -3.10 -4.06
C CYS A 128 12.87 -2.05 -4.97
N LEU A 129 14.15 -1.79 -4.74
CA LEU A 129 14.98 -0.83 -5.46
C LEU A 129 16.42 -1.33 -5.52
N SER A 130 17.18 -0.77 -6.46
CA SER A 130 18.60 -1.07 -6.56
C SER A 130 19.41 -0.51 -5.37
N PRO A 131 20.36 -1.28 -4.81
CA PRO A 131 21.30 -0.81 -3.81
C PRO A 131 22.51 -0.06 -4.41
N VAL A 132 22.63 -0.03 -5.73
CA VAL A 132 23.81 0.52 -6.42
C VAL A 132 23.79 2.04 -6.41
N LYS A 133 24.85 2.65 -5.88
CA LYS A 133 25.04 4.11 -5.93
C LYS A 133 25.49 4.54 -7.31
N LYS A 134 25.12 5.76 -7.73
CA LYS A 134 25.56 6.35 -9.01
C LYS A 134 27.08 6.34 -9.20
N SER A 135 27.86 6.48 -8.12
CA SER A 135 29.32 6.42 -8.17
C SER A 135 29.85 5.03 -8.50
N VAL A 136 29.14 3.97 -8.09
CA VAL A 136 29.51 2.57 -8.36
C VAL A 136 29.12 2.20 -9.80
N LEU A 137 28.02 2.75 -10.31
CA LEU A 137 27.56 2.54 -11.69
C LEU A 137 28.62 2.88 -12.75
N ASN A 138 29.46 3.88 -12.49
CA ASN A 138 30.48 4.35 -13.43
C ASN A 138 31.82 3.63 -13.32
N THR A 139 32.07 2.89 -12.23
CA THR A 139 33.39 2.33 -11.90
C THR A 139 33.37 0.81 -11.73
N ALA A 140 32.24 0.24 -11.30
CA ALA A 140 32.11 -1.18 -11.06
C ALA A 140 31.91 -1.94 -12.36
N VAL A 141 32.82 -2.89 -12.62
CA VAL A 141 32.64 -3.89 -13.67
C VAL A 141 31.86 -5.04 -13.04
N PHE A 142 30.57 -5.12 -13.35
CA PHE A 142 29.76 -6.28 -13.02
C PHE A 142 30.12 -7.44 -13.94
N ARG A 143 30.33 -8.61 -13.35
CA ARG A 143 30.59 -9.84 -14.08
C ARG A 143 29.41 -10.16 -15.01
N ASP A 144 29.71 -10.66 -16.21
CA ASP A 144 28.76 -11.01 -17.27
C ASP A 144 27.97 -9.84 -17.88
N SER A 145 28.49 -8.59 -17.75
CA SER A 145 27.94 -7.39 -18.41
C SER A 145 26.45 -7.13 -18.14
N VAL A 146 26.01 -7.45 -16.93
CA VAL A 146 24.63 -7.24 -16.48
C VAL A 146 24.34 -5.76 -16.20
N ASN A 147 23.10 -5.33 -16.43
CA ASN A 147 22.68 -3.95 -16.23
C ASN A 147 22.73 -3.56 -14.74
N ALA A 148 23.68 -2.69 -14.39
CA ALA A 148 23.90 -2.24 -13.03
C ALA A 148 22.72 -1.43 -12.44
N SER A 149 21.82 -0.91 -13.29
CA SER A 149 20.62 -0.17 -12.84
C SER A 149 19.56 -1.07 -12.20
N GLU A 150 19.53 -2.34 -12.58
CA GLU A 150 18.50 -3.32 -12.16
C GLU A 150 18.98 -4.23 -11.02
N VAL A 151 20.20 -4.01 -10.52
CA VAL A 151 20.81 -4.85 -9.50
C VAL A 151 19.96 -4.88 -8.24
N GLY A 152 19.59 -6.05 -7.73
CA GLY A 152 18.88 -6.19 -6.47
C GLY A 152 19.75 -6.66 -5.32
N ALA A 153 20.70 -7.54 -5.60
CA ALA A 153 21.68 -7.98 -4.62
C ALA A 153 23.01 -8.31 -5.30
N TYR A 154 24.13 -7.99 -4.66
CA TYR A 154 25.45 -8.33 -5.16
C TYR A 154 26.43 -8.58 -4.01
N TYR A 155 27.52 -9.28 -4.31
CA TYR A 155 28.71 -9.32 -3.46
C TYR A 155 29.94 -8.93 -4.25
N ILE A 156 31.00 -8.59 -3.53
CA ILE A 156 32.32 -8.40 -4.10
C ILE A 156 33.09 -9.68 -3.83
N ASP A 157 33.52 -10.34 -4.90
CA ASP A 157 34.34 -11.54 -4.81
C ASP A 157 35.70 -11.17 -4.18
N PRO A 158 36.10 -11.79 -3.06
CA PRO A 158 37.34 -11.45 -2.38
C PRO A 158 38.58 -11.72 -3.25
N ASP A 159 38.53 -12.74 -4.12
CA ASP A 159 39.68 -13.19 -4.91
C ASP A 159 39.85 -12.33 -6.17
N THR A 160 38.75 -12.12 -6.90
CA THR A 160 38.78 -11.41 -8.19
C THR A 160 38.51 -9.91 -8.07
N GLN A 161 38.04 -9.44 -6.92
CA GLN A 161 37.56 -8.06 -6.68
C GLN A 161 36.46 -7.62 -7.66
N GLN A 162 35.79 -8.57 -8.31
CA GLN A 162 34.69 -8.30 -9.23
C GLN A 162 33.35 -8.25 -8.50
N TYR A 163 32.43 -7.46 -9.06
CA TYR A 163 31.06 -7.39 -8.57
C TYR A 163 30.25 -8.52 -9.19
N VAL A 164 29.73 -9.41 -8.36
CA VAL A 164 28.92 -10.54 -8.78
C VAL A 164 27.45 -10.26 -8.48
N LEU A 165 26.63 -10.20 -9.52
CA LEU A 165 25.19 -9.97 -9.39
C LEU A 165 24.49 -11.25 -8.95
N MET A 166 23.69 -11.14 -7.89
CA MET A 166 22.93 -12.26 -7.29
C MET A 166 21.44 -12.23 -7.65
N GLY A 167 21.05 -11.30 -8.53
CA GLY A 167 19.69 -11.14 -9.03
C GLY A 167 19.29 -9.69 -9.19
N GLN A 168 18.36 -9.46 -10.11
CA GLN A 168 17.73 -8.18 -10.38
C GLN A 168 16.61 -7.92 -9.37
N TYR A 169 16.47 -6.68 -8.90
CA TYR A 169 15.42 -6.36 -7.94
C TYR A 169 14.04 -6.49 -8.58
N THR A 170 13.07 -6.87 -7.78
CA THR A 170 11.65 -6.77 -8.10
C THR A 170 10.93 -6.02 -6.99
N GLY A 171 9.80 -5.41 -7.32
CA GLY A 171 8.88 -4.81 -6.35
C GLY A 171 7.69 -5.71 -6.05
N LYS A 172 7.71 -6.99 -6.40
CA LYS A 172 6.54 -7.88 -6.27
C LYS A 172 6.78 -8.94 -5.20
N PRO A 173 6.43 -8.68 -3.93
CA PRO A 173 6.53 -9.69 -2.89
C PRO A 173 5.32 -10.64 -2.96
N VAL A 174 5.57 -11.94 -2.77
CA VAL A 174 4.60 -13.03 -2.93
C VAL A 174 4.59 -13.90 -1.68
N PHE A 175 3.40 -14.31 -1.25
CA PHE A 175 3.24 -15.29 -0.18
C PHE A 175 3.53 -16.70 -0.70
N LYS A 176 4.54 -17.35 -0.11
CA LYS A 176 4.81 -18.79 -0.27
C LYS A 176 4.40 -19.50 1.01
N GLY A 177 3.22 -20.11 1.00
CA GLY A 177 2.60 -20.65 2.21
C GLY A 177 2.31 -19.54 3.22
N LYS A 178 2.94 -19.62 4.41
CA LYS A 178 2.77 -18.63 5.50
C LYS A 178 3.86 -17.56 5.54
N LYS A 179 4.79 -17.57 4.58
CA LYS A 179 5.95 -16.67 4.56
C LYS A 179 5.83 -15.69 3.40
N LEU A 180 6.08 -14.42 3.68
CA LEU A 180 6.18 -13.39 2.65
C LEU A 180 7.58 -13.45 2.05
N THR A 181 7.68 -13.60 0.74
CA THR A 181 8.95 -13.77 0.05
C THR A 181 9.08 -12.82 -1.14
N MET A 182 10.30 -12.46 -1.50
CA MET A 182 10.60 -11.76 -2.74
C MET A 182 11.81 -12.41 -3.39
N THR A 183 11.67 -12.77 -4.67
CA THR A 183 12.71 -13.50 -5.40
C THR A 183 13.32 -12.58 -6.46
N TYR A 184 14.64 -12.44 -6.41
CA TYR A 184 15.45 -11.76 -7.40
C TYR A 184 16.09 -12.80 -8.31
N GLU A 185 15.90 -12.64 -9.61
CA GLU A 185 16.35 -13.59 -10.63
C GLU A 185 17.30 -12.88 -11.62
N ASN A 186 17.79 -13.59 -12.63
CA ASN A 186 18.63 -13.01 -13.68
C ASN A 186 19.95 -12.39 -13.18
N GLY A 187 20.62 -13.04 -12.23
CA GLY A 187 21.97 -12.67 -11.82
C GLY A 187 23.06 -13.05 -12.84
N SER A 188 24.31 -12.94 -12.38
CA SER A 188 25.50 -13.46 -13.07
C SER A 188 25.44 -14.99 -13.15
N TYR A 189 26.19 -15.60 -14.07
CA TYR A 189 26.19 -17.05 -14.24
C TYR A 189 26.91 -17.76 -13.10
N CYS A 190 26.34 -18.86 -12.65
CA CYS A 190 26.92 -19.70 -11.60
C CYS A 190 28.16 -20.42 -12.12
N ASP A 191 29.18 -20.57 -11.26
CA ASP A 191 30.50 -21.07 -11.68
C ASP A 191 30.53 -22.59 -11.86
N SER A 192 29.83 -23.32 -11.00
CA SER A 192 29.96 -24.77 -10.84
C SER A 192 28.75 -25.56 -11.32
N ILE A 193 27.68 -24.90 -11.79
CA ILE A 193 26.43 -25.56 -12.13
C ILE A 193 25.94 -25.20 -13.54
N VAL A 194 25.58 -26.25 -14.26
CA VAL A 194 25.01 -26.18 -15.61
C VAL A 194 23.71 -26.97 -15.56
N ALA A 195 22.66 -26.42 -16.18
CA ALA A 195 21.40 -27.11 -16.32
C ALA A 195 21.57 -28.37 -17.17
N THR A 196 20.61 -29.30 -17.07
CA THR A 196 20.67 -30.60 -17.75
C THR A 196 20.75 -30.49 -19.27
N ASP A 197 20.30 -29.37 -19.83
CA ASP A 197 20.35 -29.01 -21.25
C ASP A 197 21.67 -28.32 -21.67
N GLY A 198 22.64 -28.18 -20.76
CA GLY A 198 23.91 -27.52 -21.01
C GLY A 198 23.87 -26.00 -20.83
N GLN A 199 22.74 -25.42 -20.44
CA GLN A 199 22.64 -23.97 -20.20
C GLN A 199 23.25 -23.56 -18.87
N ARG A 200 23.96 -22.42 -18.85
CA ARG A 200 24.50 -21.86 -17.60
C ARG A 200 23.36 -21.29 -16.76
N ILE A 201 23.29 -21.71 -15.50
CA ILE A 201 22.27 -21.23 -14.57
C ILE A 201 22.67 -19.84 -14.07
N ARG A 202 21.68 -18.96 -13.88
CA ARG A 202 21.88 -17.62 -13.32
C ARG A 202 21.65 -17.60 -11.83
N ARG A 203 22.44 -16.77 -11.13
CA ARG A 203 22.28 -16.56 -9.69
C ARG A 203 20.92 -15.96 -9.36
N SER A 204 20.39 -16.34 -8.21
CA SER A 204 19.13 -15.83 -7.67
C SER A 204 19.21 -15.58 -6.18
N THR A 205 18.38 -14.68 -5.68
CA THR A 205 18.29 -14.32 -4.27
C THR A 205 16.86 -14.40 -3.79
N ILE A 206 16.64 -15.01 -2.64
CA ILE A 206 15.33 -15.13 -2.00
C ILE A 206 15.39 -14.37 -0.68
N LEU A 207 14.58 -13.32 -0.60
CA LEU A 207 14.36 -12.54 0.61
C LEU A 207 13.10 -13.06 1.29
N THR A 208 13.20 -13.52 2.53
CA THR A 208 12.06 -13.92 3.34
C THR A 208 11.79 -12.87 4.40
N PHE A 209 10.61 -12.28 4.38
CA PHE A 209 10.20 -11.24 5.31
C PHE A 209 9.52 -11.83 6.55
N THR A 210 10.04 -11.49 7.72
CA THR A 210 9.47 -11.86 9.02
C THR A 210 8.99 -10.58 9.72
N CYS A 211 7.70 -10.55 10.06
CA CYS A 211 7.11 -9.49 10.85
C CYS A 211 7.68 -9.50 12.27
N ASP A 212 8.25 -8.38 12.68
CA ASP A 212 8.75 -8.16 14.04
C ASP A 212 8.25 -6.80 14.53
N ARG A 213 7.17 -6.81 15.33
CA ARG A 213 6.49 -5.60 15.82
C ARG A 213 7.23 -4.91 16.95
N GLU A 214 8.11 -5.62 17.66
CA GLU A 214 8.76 -5.16 18.88
C GLU A 214 10.15 -4.57 18.61
N MET A 215 10.60 -4.58 17.35
CA MET A 215 11.87 -3.96 16.99
C MET A 215 11.84 -2.44 17.16
N LEU A 216 12.72 -1.96 18.04
CA LEU A 216 12.99 -0.53 18.25
C LEU A 216 14.01 0.03 17.24
N ASN A 217 14.79 -0.84 16.60
CA ASN A 217 15.85 -0.47 15.67
C ASN A 217 15.39 -0.54 14.20
N LYS A 218 16.20 -0.01 13.28
CA LYS A 218 16.03 -0.23 11.84
C LYS A 218 15.99 -1.74 11.53
N ALA A 219 15.34 -2.10 10.42
CA ALA A 219 15.25 -3.48 9.96
C ALA A 219 16.63 -4.16 9.86
N HIS A 220 16.65 -5.48 10.03
CA HIS A 220 17.88 -6.27 10.02
C HIS A 220 17.79 -7.36 8.95
N ILE A 221 18.86 -7.51 8.15
CA ILE A 221 18.98 -8.56 7.15
C ILE A 221 20.03 -9.57 7.61
N SER A 222 19.67 -10.84 7.62
CA SER A 222 20.56 -11.95 7.98
C SER A 222 20.70 -12.90 6.80
N TYR A 223 21.93 -13.28 6.50
CA TYR A 223 22.20 -14.38 5.57
C TYR A 223 21.85 -15.70 6.25
N ILE A 224 21.09 -16.56 5.56
CA ILE A 224 20.71 -17.86 6.07
C ILE A 224 21.62 -18.94 5.49
N ALA A 225 21.65 -19.02 4.17
CA ALA A 225 22.34 -20.08 3.44
C ALA A 225 22.48 -19.73 1.96
N SER A 226 23.32 -20.49 1.27
CA SER A 226 23.34 -20.56 -0.18
C SER A 226 23.30 -22.02 -0.65
N SER A 227 22.62 -22.27 -1.76
CA SER A 227 22.63 -23.55 -2.44
C SER A 227 23.58 -23.49 -3.63
N GLN A 228 24.65 -24.28 -3.57
CA GLN A 228 25.67 -24.42 -4.62
C GLN A 228 26.24 -23.07 -5.11
N GLU A 229 26.34 -22.08 -4.21
CA GLU A 229 26.78 -20.71 -4.51
C GLU A 229 26.05 -20.04 -5.68
N CYS A 230 24.79 -20.45 -5.90
CA CYS A 230 23.97 -19.99 -7.01
C CYS A 230 22.63 -19.39 -6.55
N ALA A 231 21.98 -20.01 -5.54
CA ALA A 231 20.77 -19.49 -4.94
C ALA A 231 21.04 -19.05 -3.50
N TYR A 232 20.77 -17.79 -3.17
CA TYR A 232 21.08 -17.22 -1.86
C TYR A 232 19.80 -16.92 -1.09
N MET A 233 19.79 -17.20 0.21
CA MET A 233 18.62 -17.07 1.06
C MET A 233 18.92 -16.10 2.20
N PHE A 234 18.08 -15.09 2.35
CA PHE A 234 18.18 -14.09 3.41
C PHE A 234 16.88 -13.98 4.18
N GLU A 235 16.98 -13.72 5.48
CA GLU A 235 15.87 -13.32 6.33
C GLU A 235 15.90 -11.80 6.53
N VAL A 236 14.77 -11.15 6.32
CA VAL A 236 14.56 -9.72 6.58
C VAL A 236 13.56 -9.59 7.72
N ARG A 237 14.03 -9.21 8.90
CA ARG A 237 13.16 -8.92 10.05
C ARG A 237 12.80 -7.44 10.03
N SER A 238 11.51 -7.12 10.06
CA SER A 238 11.01 -5.75 9.99
C SER A 238 9.60 -5.59 10.56
N HIS A 239 9.32 -4.42 11.14
CA HIS A 239 7.96 -4.01 11.49
C HIS A 239 7.12 -3.70 10.24
N TYR A 240 7.75 -3.33 9.11
CA TYR A 240 7.07 -3.10 7.83
C TYR A 240 6.50 -4.38 7.20
N ALA A 241 7.06 -5.54 7.54
CA ALA A 241 6.53 -6.83 7.10
C ALA A 241 5.26 -7.26 7.87
N CYS A 242 4.84 -6.47 8.85
CA CYS A 242 3.64 -6.74 9.61
C CYS A 242 2.40 -6.24 8.88
N PRO A 243 1.30 -7.00 8.89
CA PRO A 243 0.06 -6.56 8.28
C PRO A 243 -0.52 -5.35 9.00
N THR A 244 -0.77 -4.30 8.25
CA THR A 244 -1.51 -3.10 8.66
C THR A 244 -2.97 -3.26 8.27
N ALA A 245 -3.86 -2.70 9.10
CA ALA A 245 -5.25 -2.51 8.68
C ALA A 245 -5.25 -1.58 7.46
N ALA A 246 -6.14 -1.83 6.50
CA ALA A 246 -6.36 -0.90 5.40
C ALA A 246 -6.62 0.49 5.99
N LYS A 247 -5.94 1.52 5.46
CA LYS A 247 -6.15 2.90 5.88
C LYS A 247 -7.62 3.23 5.63
N ALA A 248 -8.42 3.29 6.69
CA ALA A 248 -9.76 3.81 6.57
C ALA A 248 -9.64 5.29 6.20
N ASP A 249 -10.18 5.69 5.06
CA ASP A 249 -10.21 7.10 4.70
C ASP A 249 -10.99 7.84 5.79
N ASN A 250 -10.31 8.76 6.46
CA ASN A 250 -10.88 9.59 7.53
C ASN A 250 -11.93 10.60 7.00
N LEU A 251 -12.49 10.35 5.82
CA LEU A 251 -13.62 11.05 5.23
C LEU A 251 -14.76 11.19 6.25
N ALA A 252 -15.03 10.16 7.05
CA ALA A 252 -16.04 10.21 8.10
C ALA A 252 -15.81 11.35 9.12
N ALA A 253 -14.57 11.63 9.50
CA ALA A 253 -14.24 12.70 10.45
C ALA A 253 -14.45 14.10 9.85
N ILE A 254 -14.14 14.27 8.55
CA ILE A 254 -14.37 15.52 7.82
C ILE A 254 -15.87 15.84 7.76
N TRP A 255 -16.70 14.83 7.48
CA TRP A 255 -18.16 14.99 7.44
C TRP A 255 -18.75 15.35 8.82
N ILE A 256 -18.26 14.74 9.90
CA ILE A 256 -18.69 15.07 11.28
C ILE A 256 -18.37 16.53 11.61
N PHE A 257 -17.17 16.99 11.28
CA PHE A 257 -16.76 18.38 11.54
C PHE A 257 -17.62 19.39 10.79
N LEU A 258 -17.91 19.13 9.50
CA LEU A 258 -18.78 19.99 8.70
C LEU A 258 -20.21 20.07 9.25
N LEU A 259 -20.76 18.95 9.71
CA LEU A 259 -22.11 18.91 10.29
C LEU A 259 -22.19 19.78 11.56
N ILE A 260 -21.22 19.65 12.47
CA ILE A 260 -21.18 20.41 13.72
C ILE A 260 -21.03 21.92 13.43
N LEU A 261 -20.11 22.30 12.53
CA LEU A 261 -19.88 23.70 12.16
C LEU A 261 -21.15 24.33 11.57
N MET A 262 -21.86 23.59 10.72
CA MET A 262 -23.10 24.03 10.10
C MET A 262 -24.24 24.20 11.13
N ALA A 263 -24.37 23.27 12.09
CA ALA A 263 -25.33 23.40 13.19
C ALA A 263 -25.04 24.64 14.08
N ALA A 264 -23.77 24.89 14.40
CA ALA A 264 -23.37 26.06 15.18
C ALA A 264 -23.73 27.38 14.48
N LEU A 265 -23.51 27.47 13.17
CA LEU A 265 -23.90 28.64 12.37
C LEU A 265 -25.42 28.85 12.40
N LEU A 266 -26.23 27.80 12.27
CA LEU A 266 -27.69 27.94 12.36
C LEU A 266 -28.15 28.47 13.71
N VAL A 267 -27.60 27.97 14.81
CA VAL A 267 -27.94 28.46 16.16
C VAL A 267 -27.52 29.92 16.30
N PHE A 268 -26.33 30.29 15.83
CA PHE A 268 -25.84 31.66 15.88
C PHE A 268 -26.70 32.64 15.08
N PHE A 269 -27.07 32.29 13.84
CA PHE A 269 -27.92 33.12 13.00
C PHE A 269 -29.35 33.20 13.52
N SER A 270 -29.95 32.08 13.92
CA SER A 270 -31.32 32.08 14.47
C SER A 270 -31.42 32.86 15.78
N GLY A 271 -30.49 32.67 16.71
CA GLY A 271 -30.41 33.44 17.96
C GLY A 271 -30.21 34.95 17.71
N SER A 272 -29.30 35.31 16.79
CA SER A 272 -29.06 36.70 16.42
C SER A 272 -30.29 37.37 15.80
N ILE A 273 -31.06 36.65 15.01
CA ILE A 273 -32.31 37.14 14.41
C ILE A 273 -33.39 37.32 15.48
N ILE A 274 -33.55 36.36 16.40
CA ILE A 274 -34.55 36.42 17.49
C ILE A 274 -34.26 37.59 18.44
N ILE A 275 -33.00 37.77 18.86
CA ILE A 275 -32.61 38.88 19.73
C ILE A 275 -32.87 40.24 19.07
N LYS A 276 -32.55 40.37 17.77
CA LYS A 276 -32.88 41.60 17.01
C LYS A 276 -34.38 41.81 16.90
N PHE A 277 -35.17 40.75 16.79
CA PHE A 277 -36.63 40.85 16.71
C PHE A 277 -37.26 41.29 18.03
N LEU A 278 -36.81 40.74 19.16
CA LEU A 278 -37.33 41.08 20.49
C LEU A 278 -37.08 42.55 20.86
N LYS A 279 -36.00 43.16 20.36
CA LYS A 279 -35.73 44.59 20.55
C LYS A 279 -36.65 45.52 19.73
N VAL A 280 -37.40 45.00 18.77
CA VAL A 280 -38.27 45.78 17.86
C VAL A 280 -39.75 45.73 18.29
N LEU A 281 -40.13 44.94 19.29
CA LEU A 281 -41.47 45.05 19.90
C LEU A 281 -41.46 46.18 20.96
N PRO A 282 -42.31 47.21 20.84
CA PRO A 282 -42.54 48.14 21.94
C PRO A 282 -43.30 47.44 23.09
N PRO A 283 -43.05 47.78 24.36
CA PRO A 283 -43.79 47.23 25.49
C PRO A 283 -45.26 47.67 25.39
N SER A 284 -46.13 46.75 25.00
CA SER A 284 -47.59 46.96 25.03
C SER A 284 -48.11 46.42 26.36
N TYR A 285 -48.10 47.25 27.41
CA TYR A 285 -48.81 46.95 28.66
C TYR A 285 -50.00 47.90 28.78
N THR A 286 -51.14 47.49 28.23
CA THR A 286 -52.43 48.11 28.53
C THR A 286 -52.97 47.49 29.81
N SER A 287 -53.04 48.26 30.90
CA SER A 287 -53.87 47.93 32.05
C SER A 287 -54.86 49.07 32.26
N SER A 288 -56.10 48.83 31.79
CA SER A 288 -57.28 49.60 32.15
C SER A 288 -58.00 48.83 33.25
N SER A 289 -58.08 49.40 34.45
CA SER A 289 -59.03 48.99 35.49
C SER A 289 -59.43 50.24 36.28
N GLY A 290 -60.73 50.51 36.26
CA GLY A 290 -61.31 51.82 36.55
C GLY A 290 -61.44 52.22 38.01
N LYS A 291 -61.87 53.47 38.16
CA LYS A 291 -62.82 53.98 39.16
C LYS A 291 -63.69 55.01 38.48
#